data_AF-A0A246GDU0-F1
#
_entry.id   AF-A0A246GDU0-F1
#
_cell.length_a   1.000
_cell.length_b   1.000
_cell.length_c   1.000
_cell.angle_alpha   90.00
_cell.angle_beta   90.00
_cell.angle_gamma   90.00
#
_symmetry.space_group_name_H-M   'P 1'
#
loop_
_entity.id
_entity.type
_entity.pdbx_description
1 polymer ?
#
loop_
_entity_poly.entity_id
_entity_poly.type
_entity_poly.pdbx_seq_one_letter_code
_entity_poly.pdbx_strand_id
1 'polypeptide(L)'
;MKEIVEILIFSILKDPKITNSFLNNTRTWKRAHYIYLSEIIEFELKRTKLIDEKKRLEIGTTISATTLKRIFEIKKDKVYTDDIRFIKTLNKLAIFLGFQNLDEFIVNKTKPKNIKVEKINEKENSENQVSVIEEDLFKMIKHFCYLELYSIKKVPNFKIEDFYSILDIESPLLKRITRNLNELVQQGYIYNYENNHSNYEIFNFKFISKDEKLIIISTNEYWNLTLTNPNGTNTQIVNFTNEQVYFIKKINNQWKLWDNFNPNSDKIIENIKEKAKL
;
A
#
# COMPACT_ATOMS: atom_id res chain seq x y z
N MET A 1 -16.18 5.56 -4.60
CA MET A 1 -16.49 4.22 -5.17
C MET A 1 -15.28 3.53 -5.78
N LYS A 2 -14.43 4.21 -6.57
CA LYS A 2 -13.20 3.66 -7.13
C LYS A 2 -12.31 2.90 -6.12
N GLU A 3 -11.95 3.59 -5.04
CA GLU A 3 -11.11 3.03 -3.96
C GLU A 3 -11.75 1.79 -3.31
N ILE A 4 -13.09 1.79 -3.13
CA ILE A 4 -13.82 0.64 -2.56
C ILE A 4 -13.69 -0.57 -3.49
N VAL A 5 -13.81 -0.36 -4.80
CA VAL A 5 -13.68 -1.45 -5.79
C VAL A 5 -12.25 -1.96 -5.85
N GLU A 6 -11.25 -1.07 -5.78
CA GLU A 6 -9.84 -1.46 -5.75
C GLU A 6 -9.49 -2.27 -4.48
N ILE A 7 -9.95 -1.83 -3.30
CA ILE A 7 -9.75 -2.57 -2.03
C ILE A 7 -10.45 -3.92 -2.07
N LEU A 8 -11.63 -3.99 -2.68
CA LEU A 8 -12.42 -5.22 -2.81
C LEU A 8 -11.75 -6.21 -3.78
N ILE A 9 -11.29 -5.76 -4.95
CA ILE A 9 -10.47 -6.57 -5.88
C ILE A 9 -9.22 -7.09 -5.18
N PHE A 10 -8.50 -6.22 -4.49
CA PHE A 10 -7.30 -6.62 -3.75
C PHE A 10 -7.58 -7.66 -2.66
N SER A 11 -8.69 -7.48 -1.94
CA SER A 11 -9.11 -8.43 -0.90
C SER A 11 -9.47 -9.79 -1.50
N ILE A 12 -10.11 -9.83 -2.68
CA ILE A 12 -10.39 -11.08 -3.40
C ILE A 12 -9.11 -11.76 -3.85
N LEU A 13 -8.18 -11.01 -4.45
CA LEU A 13 -6.91 -11.57 -4.94
C LEU A 13 -6.05 -12.17 -3.82
N LYS A 14 -6.22 -11.68 -2.57
CA LYS A 14 -5.54 -12.19 -1.38
C LYS A 14 -6.34 -13.22 -0.58
N ASP A 15 -7.59 -13.49 -0.95
CA ASP A 15 -8.40 -14.46 -0.23
C ASP A 15 -7.79 -15.86 -0.41
N PRO A 16 -7.66 -16.68 0.65
CA PRO A 16 -7.10 -18.02 0.57
C PRO A 16 -7.77 -18.90 -0.49
N LYS A 17 -9.06 -18.70 -0.76
CA LYS A 17 -9.81 -19.43 -1.78
C LYS A 17 -9.31 -19.13 -3.20
N ILE A 18 -8.70 -17.95 -3.39
CA ILE A 18 -8.08 -17.53 -4.64
C ILE A 18 -6.59 -17.87 -4.66
N THR A 19 -5.84 -17.61 -3.58
CA THR A 19 -4.39 -17.86 -3.54
C THR A 19 -4.04 -19.34 -3.48
N ASN A 20 -4.92 -20.20 -2.97
CA ASN A 20 -4.74 -21.66 -2.99
C ASN A 20 -5.29 -22.30 -4.28
N SER A 21 -5.72 -21.49 -5.24
CA SER A 21 -6.27 -21.93 -6.52
C SER A 21 -5.29 -21.72 -7.67
N PHE A 22 -5.65 -22.21 -8.87
CA PHE A 22 -4.91 -21.99 -10.11
C PHE A 22 -4.69 -20.50 -10.46
N LEU A 23 -5.47 -19.58 -9.88
CA LEU A 23 -5.39 -18.14 -10.16
C LEU A 23 -4.12 -17.47 -9.61
N ASN A 24 -3.49 -18.03 -8.58
CA ASN A 24 -2.33 -17.43 -7.91
C ASN A 24 -1.07 -17.35 -8.80
N ASN A 25 -0.92 -18.27 -9.75
CA ASN A 25 0.29 -18.40 -10.55
C ASN A 25 0.29 -17.58 -11.85
N THR A 26 -0.67 -16.66 -12.03
CA THR A 26 -0.91 -16.02 -13.34
C THR A 26 -0.73 -14.50 -13.27
N ARG A 27 0.33 -14.01 -13.95
CA ARG A 27 0.67 -12.57 -14.01
C ARG A 27 -0.38 -11.72 -14.74
N THR A 28 -1.16 -12.34 -15.62
CA THR A 28 -2.22 -11.68 -16.42
C THR A 28 -3.41 -12.62 -16.59
N TRP A 29 -4.60 -12.15 -16.22
CA TRP A 29 -5.82 -12.96 -16.33
C TRP A 29 -6.43 -12.90 -17.73
N LYS A 30 -6.58 -14.06 -18.36
CA LYS A 30 -7.36 -14.28 -19.60
C LYS A 30 -8.80 -14.66 -19.26
N ARG A 31 -9.70 -14.70 -20.26
CA ARG A 31 -11.14 -15.06 -20.10
C ARG A 31 -11.37 -16.32 -19.24
N ALA A 32 -10.56 -17.36 -19.42
CA ALA A 32 -10.67 -18.61 -18.64
C ALA A 32 -10.49 -18.40 -17.12
N HIS A 33 -9.61 -17.48 -16.71
CA HIS A 33 -9.38 -17.15 -15.29
C HIS A 33 -10.61 -16.49 -14.67
N TYR A 34 -11.30 -15.62 -15.43
CA TYR A 34 -12.55 -15.00 -14.98
C TYR A 34 -13.73 -15.98 -14.94
N ILE A 35 -13.73 -17.01 -15.80
CA ILE A 35 -14.69 -18.11 -15.72
C ILE A 35 -14.45 -18.90 -14.44
N TYR A 36 -13.20 -19.27 -14.17
CA TYR A 36 -12.86 -20.01 -12.97
C TYR A 36 -13.10 -19.21 -11.68
N LEU A 37 -12.79 -17.91 -11.66
CA LEU A 37 -13.14 -17.02 -10.54
C LEU A 37 -14.67 -16.96 -10.32
N SER A 38 -15.45 -16.88 -11.41
CA SER A 38 -16.92 -16.93 -11.34
C SER A 38 -17.40 -18.21 -10.66
N GLU A 39 -16.82 -19.36 -10.99
CA GLU A 39 -17.17 -20.66 -10.41
C GLU A 39 -16.83 -20.72 -8.91
N ILE A 40 -15.65 -20.24 -8.51
CA ILE A 40 -15.25 -20.17 -7.09
C ILE A 40 -16.23 -19.29 -6.31
N ILE A 41 -16.54 -18.11 -6.83
CA ILE A 41 -17.47 -17.18 -6.16
C ILE A 41 -18.86 -17.83 -6.05
N GLU A 42 -19.38 -18.41 -7.13
CA GLU A 42 -20.68 -19.06 -7.13
C GLU A 42 -20.75 -20.21 -6.10
N PHE A 43 -19.70 -21.03 -6.04
CA PHE A 43 -19.60 -22.12 -5.09
C PHE A 43 -19.68 -21.64 -3.64
N GLU A 44 -18.96 -20.57 -3.30
CA GLU A 44 -18.97 -19.99 -1.96
C GLU A 44 -20.30 -19.32 -1.62
N LEU A 45 -20.88 -18.55 -2.56
CA LEU A 45 -22.16 -17.88 -2.35
C LEU A 45 -23.34 -18.86 -2.20
N LYS A 46 -23.26 -20.07 -2.77
CA LYS A 46 -24.26 -21.11 -2.54
C LYS A 46 -24.18 -21.75 -1.15
N ARG A 47 -22.99 -21.78 -0.54
CA ARG A 47 -22.71 -22.48 0.72
C ARG A 47 -22.70 -21.57 1.95
N THR A 48 -22.49 -20.28 1.75
CA THR A 48 -22.44 -19.31 2.85
C THR A 48 -23.78 -19.22 3.58
N LYS A 49 -23.72 -19.11 4.91
CA LYS A 49 -24.89 -18.86 5.77
C LYS A 49 -25.32 -17.38 5.76
N LEU A 50 -24.53 -16.50 5.14
CA LEU A 50 -24.79 -15.06 5.06
C LEU A 50 -25.93 -14.72 4.07
N ILE A 51 -26.27 -15.66 3.19
CA ILE A 51 -27.34 -15.56 2.20
C ILE A 51 -28.46 -16.54 2.59
N ASP A 52 -29.52 -16.01 3.19
CA ASP A 52 -30.79 -16.73 3.38
C ASP A 52 -31.55 -16.88 2.05
N GLU A 53 -32.64 -17.65 2.03
CA GLU A 53 -33.42 -17.90 0.81
C GLU A 53 -33.98 -16.61 0.19
N LYS A 54 -34.37 -15.64 1.02
CA LYS A 54 -34.92 -14.36 0.56
C LYS A 54 -33.85 -13.52 -0.12
N LYS A 55 -32.67 -13.37 0.49
CA LYS A 55 -31.50 -12.72 -0.11
C LYS A 55 -31.08 -13.45 -1.37
N ARG A 56 -31.13 -14.78 -1.40
CA ARG A 56 -30.76 -15.57 -2.58
C ARG A 56 -31.60 -15.21 -3.80
N LEU A 57 -32.89 -14.94 -3.62
CA LEU A 57 -33.78 -14.48 -4.70
C LEU A 57 -33.49 -13.02 -5.12
N GLU A 58 -33.10 -12.15 -4.18
CA GLU A 58 -32.91 -10.72 -4.43
C GLU A 58 -31.56 -10.37 -5.10
N ILE A 59 -30.48 -11.01 -4.65
CA ILE A 59 -29.13 -10.77 -5.14
C ILE A 59 -28.68 -11.85 -6.14
N GLY A 60 -29.09 -13.12 -5.96
CA GLY A 60 -28.56 -14.25 -6.70
C GLY A 60 -27.15 -14.67 -6.24
N THR A 61 -26.69 -15.84 -6.69
CA THR A 61 -25.39 -16.41 -6.28
C THR A 61 -24.33 -16.41 -7.38
N THR A 62 -24.64 -15.86 -8.56
CA THR A 62 -23.75 -15.90 -9.72
C THR A 62 -23.28 -14.50 -10.12
N ILE A 63 -22.07 -14.42 -10.67
CA ILE A 63 -21.51 -13.23 -11.32
C ILE A 63 -20.84 -13.69 -12.61
N SER A 64 -21.21 -13.14 -13.77
CA SER A 64 -20.60 -13.61 -15.02
C SER A 64 -19.11 -13.27 -15.12
N ALA A 65 -18.34 -14.12 -15.79
CA ALA A 65 -16.93 -13.89 -16.11
C ALA A 65 -16.68 -12.55 -16.83
N THR A 66 -17.61 -12.12 -17.69
CA THR A 66 -17.54 -10.83 -18.39
C THR A 66 -17.70 -9.64 -17.43
N THR A 67 -18.51 -9.79 -16.38
CA THR A 67 -18.71 -8.76 -15.36
C THR A 67 -17.50 -8.68 -14.43
N LEU A 68 -16.96 -9.82 -13.99
CA LEU A 68 -15.71 -9.88 -13.22
C LEU A 68 -14.54 -9.28 -13.98
N LYS A 69 -14.39 -9.62 -15.27
CA LYS A 69 -13.37 -9.03 -16.14
C LYS A 69 -13.48 -7.50 -16.17
N ARG A 70 -14.70 -6.97 -16.35
CA ARG A 70 -14.92 -5.52 -16.32
C ARG A 70 -14.51 -4.93 -14.98
N ILE A 71 -14.89 -5.55 -13.86
CA ILE A 71 -14.52 -5.05 -12.52
C ILE A 71 -13.00 -5.02 -12.34
N PHE A 72 -12.30 -6.11 -12.65
CA PHE A 72 -10.86 -6.27 -12.42
C PHE A 72 -9.99 -5.48 -13.41
N GLU A 73 -10.49 -5.20 -14.62
CA GLU A 73 -9.77 -4.47 -15.66
C GLU A 73 -10.29 -3.04 -15.90
N ILE A 74 -11.12 -2.49 -14.99
CA ILE A 74 -11.55 -1.09 -15.11
C ILE A 74 -10.29 -0.20 -15.17
N LYS A 75 -10.08 0.43 -16.33
CA LYS A 75 -9.03 1.43 -16.53
C LYS A 75 -9.28 2.62 -15.61
N LYS A 76 -8.19 3.26 -15.16
CA LYS A 76 -8.17 4.37 -14.18
C LYS A 76 -9.11 5.54 -14.51
N ASP A 77 -9.55 5.65 -15.76
CA ASP A 77 -10.25 6.80 -16.35
C ASP A 77 -11.75 6.53 -16.60
N LYS A 78 -12.27 5.34 -16.26
CA LYS A 78 -13.70 5.03 -16.37
C LYS A 78 -14.45 5.39 -15.08
N VAL A 79 -15.57 6.09 -15.25
CA VAL A 79 -16.52 6.43 -14.19
C VAL A 79 -17.12 5.13 -13.64
N TYR A 80 -16.95 4.88 -12.35
CA TYR A 80 -17.67 3.82 -11.64
C TYR A 80 -19.14 4.21 -11.61
N THR A 81 -20.00 3.36 -12.16
CA THR A 81 -21.43 3.64 -12.25
C THR A 81 -22.12 3.26 -10.95
N ASP A 82 -22.93 4.16 -10.37
CA ASP A 82 -23.81 3.86 -9.23
C ASP A 82 -25.06 3.03 -9.64
N ASP A 83 -24.99 2.31 -10.77
CA ASP A 83 -26.05 1.42 -11.20
C ASP A 83 -26.27 0.33 -10.14
N ILE A 84 -27.53 0.12 -9.77
CA ILE A 84 -28.01 -0.93 -8.87
C ILE A 84 -27.42 -2.29 -9.22
N ARG A 85 -27.25 -2.61 -10.52
CA ARG A 85 -26.65 -3.89 -10.95
C ARG A 85 -25.17 -3.98 -10.57
N PHE A 86 -24.44 -2.87 -10.67
CA PHE A 86 -23.05 -2.79 -10.27
C PHE A 86 -22.90 -2.93 -8.75
N ILE A 87 -23.72 -2.21 -7.98
CA ILE A 87 -23.75 -2.28 -6.51
C ILE A 87 -24.09 -3.70 -6.04
N LYS A 88 -25.10 -4.36 -6.63
CA LYS A 88 -25.42 -5.76 -6.33
C LYS A 88 -24.26 -6.71 -6.61
N THR A 89 -23.44 -6.42 -7.62
CA THR A 89 -22.26 -7.21 -7.93
C THR A 89 -21.16 -7.02 -6.88
N LEU A 90 -20.89 -5.79 -6.48
CA LEU A 90 -19.97 -5.49 -5.38
C LEU A 90 -20.43 -6.11 -4.06
N ASN A 91 -21.74 -6.10 -3.79
CA ASN A 91 -22.33 -6.73 -2.61
C ASN A 91 -22.08 -8.25 -2.57
N LYS A 92 -22.25 -8.96 -3.68
CA LYS A 92 -21.90 -10.39 -3.78
C LYS A 92 -20.43 -10.64 -3.50
N LEU A 93 -19.55 -9.78 -4.02
CA LEU A 93 -18.12 -9.90 -3.79
C LEU A 93 -17.73 -9.63 -2.33
N ALA A 94 -18.40 -8.69 -1.66
CA ALA A 94 -18.25 -8.50 -0.22
C ALA A 94 -18.72 -9.74 0.57
N ILE A 95 -19.83 -10.35 0.17
CA ILE A 95 -20.32 -11.59 0.78
C ILE A 95 -19.38 -12.77 0.55
N PHE A 96 -18.78 -12.88 -0.64
CA PHE A 96 -17.75 -13.86 -0.93
C PHE A 96 -16.53 -13.74 0.01
N LEU A 97 -16.19 -12.51 0.40
CA LEU A 97 -15.13 -12.21 1.38
C LEU A 97 -15.56 -12.42 2.85
N GLY A 98 -16.81 -12.85 3.09
CA GLY A 98 -17.33 -13.16 4.43
C GLY A 98 -18.07 -12.03 5.14
N PHE A 99 -18.35 -10.91 4.46
CA PHE A 99 -19.14 -9.81 5.03
C PHE A 99 -20.64 -10.00 4.75
N GLN A 100 -21.52 -9.50 5.62
CA GLN A 100 -22.98 -9.59 5.41
C GLN A 100 -23.44 -8.81 4.18
N ASN A 101 -22.76 -7.71 3.87
CA ASN A 101 -23.03 -6.84 2.73
C ASN A 101 -21.83 -5.92 2.42
N LEU A 102 -21.96 -5.13 1.34
CA LEU A 102 -20.96 -4.16 0.91
C LEU A 102 -20.71 -3.06 1.94
N ASP A 103 -21.74 -2.60 2.64
CA ASP A 103 -21.60 -1.52 3.63
C ASP A 103 -20.76 -1.97 4.82
N GLU A 104 -20.97 -3.20 5.30
CA GLU A 104 -20.15 -3.82 6.34
C GLU A 104 -18.69 -3.96 5.87
N PHE A 105 -18.47 -4.37 4.63
CA PHE A 105 -17.14 -4.42 4.04
C PHE A 105 -16.47 -3.03 4.03
N ILE A 106 -17.19 -2.01 3.57
CA ILE A 106 -16.69 -0.62 3.54
C ILE A 106 -16.34 -0.20 4.97
N VAL A 107 -17.28 -0.29 5.91
CA VAL A 107 -17.09 0.11 7.31
C VAL A 107 -15.89 -0.59 7.95
N ASN A 108 -15.71 -1.90 7.72
CA ASN A 108 -14.60 -2.66 8.29
C ASN A 108 -13.24 -2.34 7.65
N LYS A 109 -13.22 -1.87 6.40
CA LYS A 109 -11.98 -1.61 5.64
C LYS A 109 -11.62 -0.12 5.56
N THR A 110 -12.54 0.78 5.85
CA THR A 110 -12.32 2.24 5.78
C THR A 110 -12.34 2.96 7.12
N LYS A 111 -12.80 2.33 8.22
CA LYS A 111 -12.65 2.93 9.56
C LYS A 111 -11.23 2.72 10.11
N PRO A 112 -10.60 3.75 10.70
CA PRO A 112 -9.45 3.54 11.59
C PRO A 112 -9.94 2.70 12.77
N LYS A 113 -9.40 1.48 12.93
CA LYS A 113 -9.88 0.53 13.94
C LYS A 113 -9.55 1.02 15.35
N ASN A 114 -10.53 1.62 16.03
CA ASN A 114 -10.71 1.43 17.46
C ASN A 114 -11.33 0.03 17.65
N ILE A 115 -10.57 -0.85 18.29
CA ILE A 115 -10.94 -2.23 18.58
C ILE A 115 -12.14 -2.25 19.53
N LYS A 116 -13.26 -2.84 19.11
CA LYS A 116 -14.24 -3.44 20.02
C LYS A 116 -14.29 -4.94 19.73
N VAL A 117 -13.82 -5.68 20.72
CA VAL A 117 -13.84 -7.13 20.82
C VAL A 117 -15.28 -7.59 20.99
N GLU A 118 -15.71 -8.55 20.18
CA GLU A 118 -16.65 -9.56 20.64
C GLU A 118 -16.01 -10.94 20.56
N LYS A 119 -16.17 -11.64 21.68
CA LYS A 119 -15.45 -12.81 22.14
C LYS A 119 -15.75 -14.03 21.28
N ILE A 120 -14.69 -14.72 20.84
CA ILE A 120 -14.63 -16.18 20.88
C ILE A 120 -13.24 -16.55 21.39
N ASN A 121 -13.24 -17.27 22.50
CA ASN A 121 -12.06 -17.68 23.27
C ASN A 121 -11.11 -18.59 22.45
N GLU A 122 -9.86 -18.60 22.91
CA GLU A 122 -8.76 -19.55 22.60
C GLU A 122 -7.77 -19.13 21.50
N LYS A 123 -6.88 -18.16 21.82
CA LYS A 123 -5.42 -18.13 21.49
C LYS A 123 -4.77 -16.77 21.85
N GLU A 124 -4.79 -16.38 23.13
CA GLU A 124 -4.34 -15.05 23.58
C GLU A 124 -2.81 -14.82 23.63
N ASN A 125 -1.96 -15.81 23.32
CA ASN A 125 -0.50 -15.61 23.40
C ASN A 125 0.17 -15.14 22.09
N SER A 126 -0.50 -15.22 20.94
CA SER A 126 0.09 -14.84 19.64
C SER A 126 -0.35 -13.46 19.14
N GLU A 127 -1.58 -13.03 19.41
CA GLU A 127 -2.12 -11.77 18.85
C GLU A 127 -1.53 -10.51 19.50
N ASN A 128 -1.25 -10.55 20.81
CA ASN A 128 -0.61 -9.44 21.52
C ASN A 128 0.86 -9.20 21.11
N GLN A 129 1.56 -10.22 20.59
CA GLN A 129 2.92 -10.03 20.08
C GLN A 129 2.93 -9.49 18.64
N VAL A 130 1.93 -9.86 17.83
CA VAL A 130 1.82 -9.40 16.44
C VAL A 130 1.45 -7.92 16.38
N SER A 131 0.54 -7.44 17.24
CA SER A 131 0.17 -6.02 17.31
C SER A 131 1.34 -5.12 17.74
N VAL A 132 2.13 -5.54 18.73
CA VAL A 132 3.32 -4.79 19.19
C VAL A 132 4.40 -4.72 18.10
N ILE A 133 4.63 -5.81 17.38
CA ILE A 133 5.60 -5.83 16.29
C ILE A 133 5.16 -4.91 15.14
N GLU A 134 3.88 -4.92 14.75
CA GLU A 134 3.38 -4.02 13.70
C GLU A 134 3.53 -2.54 14.08
N GLU A 135 3.25 -2.17 15.33
CA GLU A 135 3.47 -0.81 15.82
C GLU A 135 4.93 -0.39 15.77
N ASP A 136 5.85 -1.27 16.20
CA ASP A 136 7.28 -0.98 16.20
C ASP A 136 7.84 -0.86 14.77
N LEU A 137 7.35 -1.68 13.85
CA LEU A 137 7.69 -1.59 12.43
C LEU A 137 7.14 -0.30 11.80
N PHE A 138 5.92 0.11 12.14
CA PHE A 138 5.38 1.39 11.69
C PHE A 138 6.17 2.57 12.23
N LYS A 139 6.56 2.55 13.52
CA LYS A 139 7.45 3.57 14.11
C LYS A 139 8.80 3.61 13.40
N MET A 140 9.37 2.47 13.03
CA MET A 140 10.62 2.38 12.28
C MET A 140 10.51 3.07 10.91
N ILE A 141 9.47 2.78 10.13
CA ILE A 141 9.26 3.42 8.81
C ILE A 141 8.98 4.92 8.99
N LYS A 142 8.19 5.31 9.99
CA LYS A 142 7.94 6.72 10.29
C LYS A 142 9.21 7.47 10.66
N HIS A 143 10.08 6.84 11.45
CA HIS A 143 11.38 7.41 11.81
C HIS A 143 12.29 7.53 10.59
N PHE A 144 12.24 6.55 9.69
CA PHE A 144 12.95 6.61 8.41
C PHE A 144 12.54 7.82 7.56
N CYS A 145 11.25 8.00 7.28
CA CYS A 145 10.77 9.15 6.50
C CYS A 145 11.08 10.49 7.19
N TYR A 146 11.03 10.52 8.53
CA TYR A 146 11.49 11.68 9.30
C TYR A 146 12.97 12.00 9.04
N LEU A 147 13.85 11.00 9.08
CA LEU A 147 15.29 11.17 8.87
C LEU A 147 15.60 11.62 7.43
N GLU A 148 14.86 11.14 6.43
CA GLU A 148 14.98 11.63 5.05
C GLU A 148 14.66 13.13 4.96
N LEU A 149 13.49 13.57 5.44
CA LEU A 149 13.12 14.99 5.43
C LEU A 149 14.10 15.83 6.26
N TYR A 150 14.51 15.33 7.43
CA TYR A 150 15.46 16.00 8.31
C TYR A 150 16.84 16.18 7.67
N SER A 151 17.31 15.17 6.92
CA SER A 151 18.57 15.25 6.19
C SER A 151 18.49 16.24 5.04
N ILE A 152 17.36 16.27 4.31
CA ILE A 152 17.10 17.26 3.25
C ILE A 152 17.14 18.67 3.83
N LYS A 153 16.54 18.90 5.02
CA LYS A 153 16.61 20.19 5.72
C LYS A 153 18.03 20.63 6.07
N LYS A 154 18.96 19.68 6.21
CA LYS A 154 20.35 19.97 6.54
C LYS A 154 21.24 20.16 5.33
N VAL A 155 20.78 19.89 4.10
CA VAL A 155 21.60 20.07 2.88
C VAL A 155 22.19 21.50 2.85
N PRO A 156 23.52 21.66 2.68
CA PRO A 156 24.50 20.62 2.31
C PRO A 156 25.17 19.86 3.46
N ASN A 157 24.91 20.21 4.71
CA ASN A 157 25.57 19.69 5.92
C ASN A 157 24.84 18.48 6.57
N PHE A 158 24.25 17.59 5.77
CA PHE A 158 23.58 16.40 6.30
C PHE A 158 24.61 15.39 6.86
N LYS A 159 24.16 14.52 7.79
CA LYS A 159 24.98 13.47 8.41
C LYS A 159 24.36 12.12 8.14
N ILE A 160 25.07 11.25 7.42
CA ILE A 160 24.56 9.91 7.05
C ILE A 160 24.48 9.00 8.28
N GLU A 161 25.26 9.30 9.31
CA GLU A 161 25.28 8.58 10.58
C GLU A 161 23.94 8.65 11.31
N ASP A 162 23.13 9.70 11.05
CA ASP A 162 21.79 9.86 11.61
C ASP A 162 20.87 8.66 11.25
N PHE A 163 21.18 7.91 10.17
CA PHE A 163 20.41 6.74 9.73
C PHE A 163 20.84 5.41 10.36
N TYR A 164 22.00 5.30 11.01
CA TYR A 164 22.57 4.01 11.43
C TYR A 164 21.78 3.29 12.53
N SER A 165 20.91 4.03 13.21
CA SER A 165 19.97 3.50 14.20
C SER A 165 18.91 2.59 13.58
N ILE A 166 18.56 2.80 12.30
CA ILE A 166 17.48 2.07 11.60
C ILE A 166 17.93 1.36 10.34
N LEU A 167 19.00 1.84 9.70
CA LEU A 167 19.60 1.25 8.50
C LEU A 167 20.89 0.52 8.86
N ASP A 168 21.17 -0.53 8.10
CA ASP A 168 22.49 -1.13 8.10
C ASP A 168 23.45 -0.33 7.20
N ILE A 169 24.73 -0.27 7.56
CA ILE A 169 25.74 0.48 6.80
C ILE A 169 25.94 -0.08 5.39
N GLU A 170 25.69 -1.38 5.21
CA GLU A 170 25.79 -2.04 3.91
C GLU A 170 24.49 -1.99 3.09
N SER A 171 23.41 -1.44 3.66
CA SER A 171 22.10 -1.44 3.05
C SER A 171 22.07 -0.68 1.71
N PRO A 172 21.46 -1.24 0.64
CA PRO A 172 21.29 -0.54 -0.63
C PRO A 172 20.54 0.79 -0.50
N LEU A 173 19.59 0.85 0.43
CA LEU A 173 18.81 2.06 0.71
C LEU A 173 19.69 3.21 1.20
N LEU A 174 20.61 2.96 2.14
CA LEU A 174 21.55 3.98 2.62
C LEU A 174 22.41 4.54 1.49
N LYS A 175 22.90 3.67 0.59
CA LYS A 175 23.67 4.08 -0.60
C LYS A 175 22.85 4.99 -1.52
N ARG A 176 21.58 4.64 -1.76
CA ARG A 176 20.66 5.42 -2.61
C ARG A 176 20.36 6.80 -2.00
N ILE A 177 20.08 6.86 -0.70
CA ILE A 177 19.86 8.13 0.02
C ILE A 177 21.09 9.01 -0.03
N THR A 178 22.26 8.43 0.25
CA THR A 178 23.54 9.15 0.23
C THR A 178 23.80 9.74 -1.16
N ARG A 179 23.57 8.96 -2.22
CA ARG A 179 23.68 9.45 -3.60
C ARG A 179 22.71 10.61 -3.85
N ASN A 180 21.43 10.44 -3.54
CA ASN A 180 20.40 11.45 -3.82
C ASN A 180 20.68 12.76 -3.06
N LEU A 181 21.10 12.70 -1.79
CA LEU A 181 21.46 13.89 -1.02
C LEU A 181 22.71 14.58 -1.58
N ASN A 182 23.72 13.82 -1.99
CA ASN A 182 24.90 14.37 -2.66
C ASN A 182 24.57 15.01 -4.01
N GLU A 183 23.63 14.45 -4.77
CA GLU A 183 23.15 15.06 -6.02
C GLU A 183 22.51 16.44 -5.77
N LEU A 184 21.70 16.58 -4.71
CA LEU A 184 21.14 17.89 -4.32
C LEU A 184 22.25 18.90 -3.99
N VAL A 185 23.29 18.47 -3.27
CA VAL A 185 24.47 19.31 -2.95
C VAL A 185 25.21 19.72 -4.23
N GLN A 186 25.49 18.77 -5.12
CA GLN A 186 26.20 19.02 -6.38
C GLN A 186 25.43 19.99 -7.28
N GLN A 187 24.11 19.92 -7.28
CA GLN A 187 23.23 20.82 -8.02
C GLN A 187 23.01 22.17 -7.31
N GLY A 188 23.59 22.37 -6.13
CA GLY A 188 23.53 23.62 -5.37
C GLY A 188 22.15 23.92 -4.78
N TYR A 189 21.33 22.91 -4.55
CA TYR A 189 20.05 23.08 -3.86
C TYR A 189 20.28 23.29 -2.36
N ILE A 190 19.45 24.15 -1.77
CA ILE A 190 19.37 24.34 -0.31
C ILE A 190 17.92 24.21 0.16
N TYR A 191 17.72 23.89 1.43
CA TYR A 191 16.38 23.87 1.99
C TYR A 191 15.84 25.28 2.19
N ASN A 192 14.64 25.54 1.67
CA ASN A 192 13.94 26.80 1.87
C ASN A 192 13.30 26.82 3.27
N TYR A 193 13.55 27.83 4.09
CA TYR A 193 12.87 27.97 5.39
C TYR A 193 11.66 28.92 5.35
N GLU A 194 11.54 29.75 4.32
CA GLU A 194 10.48 30.75 4.21
C GLU A 194 9.26 30.19 3.49
N ASN A 195 8.08 30.23 4.14
CA ASN A 195 6.82 29.72 3.60
C ASN A 195 6.92 28.30 2.99
N ASN A 196 7.75 27.44 3.58
CA ASN A 196 7.97 26.10 3.07
C ASN A 196 6.92 25.12 3.60
N HIS A 197 6.14 24.56 2.68
CA HIS A 197 5.10 23.56 2.95
C HIS A 197 5.60 22.11 2.80
N SER A 198 6.91 21.89 2.87
CA SER A 198 7.49 20.55 2.73
C SER A 198 7.04 19.63 3.85
N ASN A 199 6.46 18.51 3.48
CA ASN A 199 5.94 17.52 4.40
C ASN A 199 5.97 16.13 3.77
N TYR A 200 5.69 15.14 4.60
CA TYR A 200 5.38 13.80 4.16
C TYR A 200 4.23 13.25 4.99
N GLU A 201 3.46 12.35 4.40
CA GLU A 201 2.44 11.58 5.09
C GLU A 201 2.59 10.11 4.74
N ILE A 202 2.43 9.24 5.75
CA ILE A 202 2.45 7.78 5.59
C ILE A 202 1.06 7.28 5.94
N PHE A 203 0.47 6.52 5.03
CA PHE A 203 -0.85 5.94 5.19
C PHE A 203 -0.89 4.55 4.56
N ASN A 204 -1.99 3.82 4.75
CA ASN A 204 -2.17 2.47 4.23
C ASN A 204 -1.01 1.51 4.56
N PHE A 205 -0.51 1.55 5.79
CA PHE A 205 0.46 0.57 6.28
C PHE A 205 -0.13 -0.84 6.23
N LYS A 206 0.53 -1.72 5.48
CA LYS A 206 0.11 -3.09 5.22
C LYS A 206 1.28 -4.02 5.46
N PHE A 207 1.15 -4.86 6.46
CA PHE A 207 2.04 -6.01 6.62
C PHE A 207 1.84 -6.99 5.45
N ILE A 208 2.90 -7.34 4.74
CA ILE A 208 2.85 -8.27 3.60
C ILE A 208 3.24 -9.68 4.05
N SER A 209 4.41 -9.80 4.67
CA SER A 209 4.93 -11.09 5.11
C SER A 209 6.00 -10.93 6.18
N LYS A 210 6.24 -12.01 6.91
CA LYS A 210 7.35 -12.16 7.84
C LYS A 210 7.85 -13.59 7.83
N ASP A 211 9.16 -13.72 7.76
CA ASP A 211 9.91 -14.92 8.07
C ASP A 211 10.93 -14.62 9.18
N GLU A 212 11.82 -15.57 9.49
CA GLU A 212 12.79 -15.45 10.58
C GLU A 212 13.82 -14.33 10.37
N LYS A 213 14.07 -13.93 9.11
CA LYS A 213 15.16 -13.01 8.73
C LYS A 213 14.69 -11.80 7.92
N LEU A 214 13.45 -11.78 7.45
CA LEU A 214 12.90 -10.76 6.57
C LEU A 214 11.44 -10.46 6.93
N ILE A 215 11.11 -9.18 6.95
CA ILE A 215 9.76 -8.65 7.03
C ILE A 215 9.53 -7.76 5.80
N ILE A 216 8.35 -7.89 5.18
CA ILE A 216 7.95 -7.08 4.03
C ILE A 216 6.70 -6.29 4.41
N ILE A 217 6.74 -4.98 4.15
CA ILE A 217 5.65 -4.04 4.45
C ILE A 217 5.39 -3.18 3.21
N SER A 218 4.13 -2.90 2.90
CA SER A 218 3.74 -1.88 1.93
C SER A 218 3.13 -0.69 2.66
N THR A 219 3.48 0.52 2.21
CA THR A 219 2.86 1.77 2.64
C THR A 219 2.48 2.59 1.42
N ASN A 220 1.56 3.52 1.61
CA ASN A 220 1.43 4.66 0.71
C ASN A 220 2.05 5.88 1.37
N GLU A 221 2.80 6.62 0.56
CA GLU A 221 3.47 7.83 1.01
C GLU A 221 3.10 8.98 0.09
N TYR A 222 2.83 10.13 0.70
CA TYR A 222 2.75 11.40 0.02
C TYR A 222 3.97 12.21 0.42
N TRP A 223 4.65 12.78 -0.58
CA TRP A 223 5.81 13.64 -0.37
C TRP A 223 5.57 14.96 -1.07
N ASN A 224 5.78 16.06 -0.34
CA ASN A 224 5.84 17.41 -0.87
C ASN A 224 7.17 18.01 -0.44
N LEU A 225 8.05 18.34 -1.39
CA LEU A 225 9.36 18.93 -1.11
C LEU A 225 9.63 20.12 -2.01
N THR A 226 9.95 21.23 -1.36
CA THR A 226 10.36 22.50 -1.99
C THR A 226 11.75 22.86 -1.50
N LEU A 227 12.67 23.06 -2.44
CA LEU A 227 14.03 23.53 -2.20
C LEU A 227 14.27 24.82 -2.97
N THR A 228 15.25 25.60 -2.55
CA THR A 228 15.73 26.75 -3.31
C THR A 228 16.85 26.30 -4.22
N ASN A 229 16.75 26.64 -5.51
CA ASN A 229 17.80 26.36 -6.49
C ASN A 229 18.96 27.37 -6.36
N PRO A 230 20.09 27.18 -7.07
CA PRO A 230 21.23 28.11 -7.02
C PRO A 230 20.89 29.56 -7.40
N ASN A 231 19.82 29.76 -8.18
CA ASN A 231 19.36 31.07 -8.63
C ASN A 231 18.46 31.78 -7.60
N GLY A 232 18.31 31.22 -6.39
CA GLY A 232 17.47 31.77 -5.33
C GLY A 232 15.96 31.55 -5.53
N THR A 233 15.56 30.77 -6.53
CA THR A 233 14.15 30.50 -6.82
C THR A 233 13.67 29.24 -6.10
N ASN A 234 12.53 29.35 -5.43
CA ASN A 234 11.86 28.21 -4.81
C ASN A 234 11.34 27.26 -5.89
N THR A 235 11.85 26.03 -5.88
CA THR A 235 11.54 24.99 -6.84
C THR A 235 10.92 23.79 -6.11
N GLN A 236 9.72 23.43 -6.51
CA GLN A 236 9.12 22.17 -6.08
C GLN A 236 9.75 21.00 -6.84
N ILE A 237 10.51 20.20 -6.11
CA ILE A 237 11.26 19.06 -6.66
C ILE A 237 10.48 17.75 -6.53
N VAL A 238 9.59 17.64 -5.54
CA VAL A 238 8.77 16.44 -5.31
C VAL A 238 7.36 16.85 -4.92
N ASN A 239 6.36 16.33 -5.63
CA ASN A 239 4.96 16.32 -5.23
C ASN A 239 4.30 15.12 -5.88
N PHE A 240 4.27 14.00 -5.16
CA PHE A 240 3.56 12.82 -5.62
C PHE A 240 3.18 11.92 -4.46
N THR A 241 2.18 11.10 -4.73
CA THR A 241 1.85 9.94 -3.92
C THR A 241 2.40 8.69 -4.59
N ASN A 242 3.01 7.80 -3.82
CA ASN A 242 3.47 6.51 -4.32
C ASN A 242 3.20 5.38 -3.32
N GLU A 243 3.25 4.14 -3.83
CA GLU A 243 3.35 2.95 -2.99
C GLU A 243 4.83 2.66 -2.75
N GLN A 244 5.19 2.38 -1.50
CA GLN A 244 6.53 1.96 -1.10
C GLN A 244 6.47 0.55 -0.52
N VAL A 245 7.39 -0.31 -0.95
CA VAL A 245 7.54 -1.65 -0.36
C VAL A 245 8.86 -1.72 0.38
N TYR A 246 8.80 -1.86 1.70
CA TYR A 246 9.95 -1.95 2.59
C TYR A 246 10.36 -3.39 2.85
N PHE A 247 11.67 -3.64 2.77
CA PHE A 247 12.31 -4.89 3.15
C PHE A 247 13.10 -4.65 4.43
N ILE A 248 12.71 -5.30 5.51
CA ILE A 248 13.32 -5.17 6.84
C ILE A 248 14.01 -6.48 7.16
N LYS A 249 15.34 -6.46 7.31
CA LYS A 249 16.13 -7.66 7.57
C LYS A 249 16.56 -7.75 9.02
N LYS A 250 16.69 -8.99 9.51
CA LYS A 250 17.28 -9.27 10.81
C LYS A 250 18.80 -9.40 10.65
N ILE A 251 19.55 -8.43 11.19
CA ILE A 251 21.02 -8.34 11.13
C ILE A 251 21.53 -8.23 12.57
N ASN A 252 22.47 -9.10 12.96
CA ASN A 252 23.00 -9.15 14.34
C ASN A 252 21.88 -9.21 15.41
N ASN A 253 20.84 -10.00 15.12
CA ASN A 253 19.64 -10.17 15.94
C ASN A 253 18.77 -8.90 16.13
N GLN A 254 19.00 -7.85 15.35
CA GLN A 254 18.20 -6.61 15.32
C GLN A 254 17.51 -6.45 13.97
N TRP A 255 16.26 -5.95 13.97
CA TRP A 255 15.56 -5.62 12.73
C TRP A 255 16.06 -4.27 12.22
N LYS A 256 16.50 -4.23 10.97
CA LYS A 256 16.94 -3.01 10.28
C LYS A 256 16.27 -2.90 8.91
N LEU A 257 15.96 -1.68 8.50
CA LEU A 257 15.56 -1.39 7.13
C LEU A 257 16.73 -1.74 6.20
N TRP A 258 16.45 -2.56 5.18
CA TRP A 258 17.45 -3.04 4.24
C TRP A 258 17.30 -2.37 2.89
N ASP A 259 16.09 -2.38 2.34
CA ASP A 259 15.79 -1.70 1.09
C ASP A 259 14.35 -1.21 1.07
N ASN A 260 14.04 -0.30 0.16
CA ASN A 260 12.67 -0.04 -0.27
C ASN A 260 12.56 -0.07 -1.79
N PHE A 261 11.48 -0.65 -2.30
CA PHE A 261 11.13 -0.55 -3.70
C PHE A 261 10.13 0.58 -3.89
N ASN A 262 10.57 1.60 -4.62
CA ASN A 262 9.71 2.65 -5.13
C ASN A 262 9.51 2.42 -6.64
N PRO A 263 8.32 2.00 -7.10
CA PRO A 263 8.01 1.79 -8.51
C PRO A 263 8.08 3.08 -9.35
N ASN A 264 8.20 4.26 -8.71
CA ASN A 264 8.37 5.56 -9.36
C ASN A 264 9.77 6.17 -9.13
N SER A 265 10.75 5.44 -8.59
CA SER A 265 12.09 5.99 -8.30
C SER A 265 12.77 6.60 -9.53
N ASP A 266 12.59 5.99 -10.71
CA ASP A 266 13.13 6.50 -11.98
C ASP A 266 12.47 7.82 -12.42
N LYS A 267 11.18 8.01 -12.10
CA LYS A 267 10.43 9.25 -12.43
C LYS A 267 10.87 10.45 -11.60
N ILE A 268 11.42 10.23 -10.40
CA ILE A 268 11.95 11.33 -9.57
C ILE A 268 13.19 11.92 -10.26
N ILE A 269 14.09 11.07 -10.76
CA ILE A 269 15.30 11.48 -11.47
C ILE A 269 14.95 12.11 -12.83
N GLU A 270 13.98 11.55 -13.57
CA GLU A 270 13.50 12.14 -14.83
C GLU A 270 12.87 13.53 -14.61
N ASN A 271 12.02 13.70 -13.60
CA ASN A 271 11.41 15.00 -13.31
C ASN A 271 12.42 16.07 -12.88
N ILE A 272 13.48 15.68 -12.15
CA ILE A 272 14.59 16.60 -11.81
C ILE A 272 15.37 17.00 -13.08
N LYS A 273 15.64 16.05 -13.98
CA LYS A 273 16.36 16.30 -15.24
C LYS A 273 15.56 17.16 -16.23
N GLU A 274 14.24 17.03 -16.27
CA GLU A 274 13.38 17.83 -17.13
C GLU A 274 13.26 19.28 -16.63
N LYS A 275 13.15 19.48 -15.30
CA LYS A 275 13.06 20.83 -14.71
C LYS A 275 14.40 21.58 -14.69
N ALA A 276 15.54 20.89 -14.70
CA ALA A 276 16.86 21.53 -14.80
C ALA A 276 17.22 22.03 -16.22
N LYS A 277 16.36 21.78 -17.22
CA LYS A 277 16.51 22.28 -18.60
C LYS A 277 15.71 23.57 -18.88
N LEU A 278 15.01 24.10 -17.89
CA LEU A 278 14.28 25.37 -17.91
C LEU A 278 14.94 26.36 -16.96
#